data_AF-A0A315YIW2-F1
#
_entry.id   AF-A0A315YIW2-F1
#
_cell.length_a   1.000
_cell.length_b   1.000
_cell.length_c   1.000
_cell.angle_alpha   90.00
_cell.angle_beta   90.00
_cell.angle_gamma   90.00
#
_symmetry.space_group_name_H-M   'P 1'
#
loop_
_entity.id
_entity.type
_entity.pdbx_description
1 polymer ?
#
loop_
_entity_poly.entity_id
_entity_poly.type
_entity_poly.pdbx_seq_one_letter_code
_entity_poly.pdbx_strand_id
1 'polypeptide(L)' 'MKNLASKIIRVLFIVSSVCIVPISGVELYEIFRPKTAGDPRNNVVDAIFWGTFAVYYLCAWYMGRKKRTINAE' A
#
# COMPACT_ATOMS: atom_id res chain seq x y z
N MET A 1 2.21 19.17 16.37
CA MET A 1 1.69 18.47 15.16
C MET A 1 2.61 17.40 14.58
N LYS A 2 3.96 17.53 14.64
CA LYS A 2 4.92 16.52 14.12
C LYS A 2 4.71 15.09 14.69
N ASN A 3 4.23 14.98 15.94
CA ASN A 3 3.95 13.68 16.59
C ASN A 3 2.68 12.99 16.07
N LEU A 4 1.65 13.74 15.66
CA LEU A 4 0.39 13.17 15.18
C LEU A 4 0.56 12.59 13.77
N ALA A 5 1.17 13.36 12.86
CA ALA A 5 1.47 12.92 11.50
C ALA A 5 2.36 11.67 11.49
N SER A 6 3.37 11.61 12.37
CA SER A 6 4.23 10.42 12.48
C SER A 6 3.49 9.18 13.01
N LYS A 7 2.44 9.35 13.84
CA LYS A 7 1.59 8.23 14.29
C LYS A 7 0.69 7.74 13.16
N ILE A 8 0.06 8.67 12.43
CA ILE A 8 -0.79 8.36 11.27
C ILE A 8 -0.01 7.56 10.22
N ILE A 9 1.21 7.99 9.88
CA ILE A 9 2.05 7.29 8.89
C ILE A 9 2.42 5.87 9.36
N ARG A 10 2.66 5.66 10.66
CA ARG A 10 2.90 4.31 11.21
C ARG A 10 1.67 3.42 11.10
N VAL A 11 0.50 3.95 11.42
CA VAL A 11 -0.76 3.20 11.28
C VAL A 11 -1.01 2.86 9.81
N LEU A 12 -0.87 3.81 8.90
CA LEU A 12 -1.00 3.59 7.45
C LEU A 12 0.01 2.56 6.94
N PHE A 13 1.24 2.58 7.43
CA PHE A 13 2.24 1.57 7.10
C PHE A 13 1.80 0.17 7.53
N ILE A 14 1.35 0.00 8.76
CA ILE A 14 0.90 -1.31 9.28
C ILE A 14 -0.31 -1.80 8.49
N VAL A 15 -1.32 -0.94 8.29
CA VAL A 15 -2.55 -1.30 7.57
C VAL A 15 -2.21 -1.69 6.12
N SER A 16 -1.43 -0.88 5.40
CA SER A 16 -1.04 -1.21 4.02
C SER A 16 -0.19 -2.48 3.92
N SER A 17 0.67 -2.76 4.91
CA SER A 17 1.44 -4.01 4.98
C SER A 17 0.54 -5.24 5.12
N VAL A 18 -0.48 -5.15 5.97
CA VAL A 18 -1.45 -6.24 6.18
C VAL A 18 -2.35 -6.41 4.95
N CYS A 19 -2.77 -5.31 4.33
CA CYS A 19 -3.66 -5.34 3.17
C CYS A 19 -2.97 -5.80 1.87
N ILE A 20 -1.64 -5.64 1.73
CA ILE A 20 -0.91 -6.06 0.54
C ILE A 20 -1.08 -7.55 0.25
N VAL A 21 -1.08 -8.40 1.28
CA VAL A 21 -1.15 -9.87 1.13
C VAL A 21 -2.48 -10.32 0.51
N PRO A 22 -3.66 -10.01 1.09
CA PRO A 22 -4.94 -10.41 0.50
C PRO A 22 -5.20 -9.74 -0.84
N ILE A 23 -4.82 -8.47 -1.03
CA ILE A 23 -5.07 -7.76 -2.30
C ILE A 23 -4.21 -8.35 -3.43
N SER A 24 -2.95 -8.71 -3.16
CA SER A 24 -2.11 -9.42 -4.14
C SER A 24 -2.70 -10.78 -4.51
N GLY A 25 -3.31 -11.49 -3.55
CA GLY A 25 -4.02 -12.74 -3.82
C GLY A 25 -5.25 -12.55 -4.71
N VAL A 26 -6.02 -11.48 -4.50
CA VAL A 26 -7.16 -11.12 -5.36
C VAL A 26 -6.69 -10.75 -6.77
N GLU A 27 -5.63 -9.94 -6.90
CA GLU A 27 -5.06 -9.58 -8.20
C GLU A 27 -4.56 -10.82 -8.95
N LEU A 28 -3.84 -11.72 -8.27
CA LEU A 28 -3.42 -13.01 -8.83
C LEU A 28 -4.61 -13.85 -9.29
N TYR A 29 -5.67 -13.91 -8.49
CA TYR A 29 -6.89 -14.61 -8.88
C TYR A 29 -7.53 -14.02 -10.15
N GLU A 30 -7.59 -12.69 -10.28
CA GLU A 30 -8.10 -12.02 -11.48
C GLU A 30 -7.21 -12.25 -12.71
N ILE A 31 -5.90 -12.50 -12.56
CA ILE A 31 -5.02 -12.90 -13.67
C ILE A 31 -5.43 -14.26 -14.25
N PHE A 32 -5.78 -15.22 -13.39
CA PHE A 32 -6.15 -16.59 -13.81
C PHE A 32 -7.63 -16.75 -14.15
N ARG A 33 -8.48 -15.81 -13.74
CA ARG A 33 -9.90 -15.82 -14.09
C ARG A 33 -10.08 -15.39 -15.56
N PRO A 34 -10.90 -16.09 -16.36
CA PRO A 34 -11.19 -15.67 -17.74
C PRO A 34 -11.83 -14.27 -17.74
N LYS A 35 -11.08 -13.28 -18.22
CA LYS A 35 -11.48 -11.86 -18.23
C LYS A 35 -12.47 -11.60 -19.35
N THR A 36 -13.69 -11.21 -19.02
CA THR A 36 -14.58 -10.53 -19.96
C THR A 36 -14.08 -9.10 -20.15
N ALA A 37 -13.73 -8.74 -21.40
CA ALA A 37 -13.33 -7.37 -21.73
C ALA A 37 -14.46 -6.39 -21.36
N GLY A 38 -14.15 -5.41 -20.50
CA GLY A 38 -15.11 -4.40 -20.05
C GLY A 38 -15.74 -4.63 -18.66
N ASP A 39 -15.33 -5.64 -17.89
CA ASP A 39 -15.80 -5.79 -16.50
C ASP A 39 -15.24 -4.65 -15.61
N PRO A 40 -16.08 -3.75 -15.06
CA PRO A 40 -15.64 -2.65 -14.22
C PRO A 40 -14.94 -3.12 -12.94
N ARG A 41 -15.16 -4.38 -12.52
CA ARG A 41 -14.49 -4.99 -11.38
C ARG A 41 -12.98 -5.04 -11.55
N ASN A 42 -12.48 -5.24 -12.77
CA ASN A 42 -11.04 -5.29 -13.04
C ASN A 42 -10.35 -3.96 -12.73
N ASN A 43 -10.96 -2.84 -13.15
CA ASN A 43 -10.41 -1.51 -12.88
C ASN A 43 -10.40 -1.18 -11.37
N VAL A 44 -11.38 -1.69 -10.62
CA VAL A 44 -11.47 -1.48 -9.17
C VAL A 44 -10.39 -2.28 -8.44
N VAL A 45 -10.19 -3.55 -8.79
CA VAL A 45 -9.16 -4.40 -8.16
C VAL A 45 -7.76 -3.82 -8.44
N ASP A 46 -7.50 -3.45 -9.69
CA ASP A 46 -6.22 -2.86 -10.10
C ASP A 46 -5.95 -1.52 -9.37
N ALA A 47 -6.96 -0.64 -9.29
CA ALA A 47 -6.84 0.62 -8.55
C ALA A 47 -6.59 0.40 -7.04
N ILE A 48 -7.25 -0.58 -6.43
CA ILE A 48 -7.05 -0.93 -5.01
C ILE A 48 -5.64 -1.51 -4.79
N PHE A 49 -5.16 -2.37 -5.68
CA PHE A 49 -3.81 -2.93 -5.63
C PHE A 49 -2.75 -1.83 -5.73
N TRP A 50 -2.76 -1.03 -6.80
CA TRP A 50 -1.78 0.04 -6.99
C TRP A 50 -1.87 1.12 -5.92
N GLY A 51 -3.08 1.46 -5.46
CA GLY A 51 -3.28 2.42 -4.37
C GLY A 51 -2.67 1.94 -3.06
N THR A 52 -2.92 0.68 -2.68
CA THR A 52 -2.35 0.10 -1.44
C THR A 52 -0.83 0.01 -1.53
N PHE A 53 -0.31 -0.38 -2.70
CA PHE A 53 1.12 -0.48 -2.95
C PHE A 53 1.81 0.89 -2.87
N ALA A 54 1.22 1.93 -3.46
CA ALA A 54 1.73 3.30 -3.39
C ALA A 54 1.77 3.82 -1.95
N VAL A 55 0.71 3.60 -1.17
CA VAL A 55 0.65 4.00 0.25
C VAL A 55 1.74 3.29 1.06
N TYR A 56 1.91 1.98 0.85
CA TYR A 56 2.96 1.21 1.52
C TYR A 56 4.35 1.79 1.25
N TYR A 57 4.70 2.01 -0.03
CA TYR A 57 6.02 2.53 -0.40
C TYR A 57 6.26 3.96 0.09
N LEU A 58 5.25 4.82 0.04
CA LEU A 58 5.33 6.18 0.59
C LEU A 58 5.60 6.16 2.10
N CYS A 59 4.89 5.29 2.82
CA CYS A 59 5.08 5.14 4.26
C CYS A 59 6.44 4.51 4.61
N ALA A 60 6.89 3.51 3.85
CA ALA A 60 8.21 2.88 4.00
C ALA A 60 9.34 3.88 3.76
N TRP A 61 9.24 4.69 2.70
CA TRP A 61 10.21 5.73 2.38
C TRP A 61 10.27 6.80 3.48
N TYR A 62 9.12 7.27 3.96
CA TYR A 62 9.05 8.25 5.05
C TYR A 62 9.68 7.73 6.35
N MET A 63 9.38 6.48 6.73
CA MET A 63 9.97 5.83 7.91
C MET A 63 11.48 5.63 7.76
N GLY A 64 11.95 5.26 6.56
CA GLY A 64 13.37 5.11 6.25
C GLY A 64 14.14 6.43 6.33
N ARG A 65 13.57 7.54 5.82
CA ARG A 65 14.17 8.88 5.93
C ARG A 65 14.29 9.31 7.39
N LYS A 66 13.24 9.15 8.19
CA LYS A 66 13.24 9.52 9.61
C LYS A 66 14.34 8.77 10.40
N LYS A 67 14.58 7.50 10.07
CA LYS A 67 15.64 6.69 10.71
C LYS A 67 17.05 7.22 10.40
N ARG A 68 17.28 7.76 9.19
CA ARG A 68 18.57 8.37 8.81
C ARG A 68 18.82 9.71 9.51
N THR A 69 17.78 10.51 9.73
CA THR A 69 17.92 11.80 10.42
C THR A 69 18.24 11.64 11.91
N ILE A 70 17.69 10.60 12.57
CA ILE A 70 17.94 10.33 14.00
C ILE A 70 19.35 9.77 14.25
N ASN A 71 19.96 9.08 13.28
CA ASN A 71 21.31 8.52 13.39
C ASN A 71 22.43 9.51 12.98
N ALA A 72 22.06 10.71 12.52
CA ALA A 72 23.00 11.73 12.06
C ALA A 72 23.22 12.86 13.08
N GLU A 73 22.56 12.79 14.24
CA GLU A 73 22.86 13.55 15.47
C GLU A 73 23.64 12.67 16.44
#